data_AF-A0A536SMH0-F1
#
_entry.id   AF-A0A536SMH0-F1
#
_cell.length_a   1.000
_cell.length_b   1.000
_cell.length_c   1.000
_cell.angle_alpha   90.00
_cell.angle_beta   90.00
_cell.angle_gamma   90.00
#
_symmetry.space_group_name_H-M   'P 1'
#
loop_
_entity.id
_entity.type
_entity.pdbx_description
1 polymer ?
#
loop_
_entity_poly.entity_id
_entity_poly.type
_entity_poly.pdbx_seq_one_letter_code
_entity_poly.pdbx_strand_id
1 'polypeptide(L)'
;MAQTKKSAEPKIIRPDDIDPHHNWKRPLHAPGHMQVDFEERINFRRLHDYRLARVRAALAGSGLGALLSFDQHNIRYTTSTVIGEWARDKLTRYSLLTGTGDPYIWDFGSAAK
;
A
#
# COMPACT_ATOMS: atom_id res chain seq x y z
N MET A 1 -27.24 24.08 3.33
CA MET A 1 -25.88 24.53 3.70
C MET A 1 -24.91 23.38 3.44
N ALA A 2 -23.86 23.59 2.63
CA ALA A 2 -22.89 22.55 2.32
C ALA A 2 -22.05 22.23 3.56
N GLN A 3 -22.01 20.95 3.97
CA GLN A 3 -21.14 20.52 5.06
C GLN A 3 -19.68 20.62 4.62
N THR A 4 -18.90 21.45 5.30
CA THR A 4 -17.45 21.54 5.14
C THR A 4 -16.87 20.19 5.59
N LYS A 5 -16.43 19.36 4.64
CA LYS A 5 -15.71 18.11 4.96
C LYS A 5 -14.44 18.48 5.73
N LYS A 6 -14.36 18.09 7.01
CA LYS A 6 -13.08 18.11 7.73
C LYS A 6 -12.08 17.26 6.95
N SER A 7 -10.96 17.84 6.53
CA SER A 7 -9.84 17.07 6.00
C SER A 7 -9.38 16.11 7.10
N ALA A 8 -9.34 14.81 6.81
CA ALA A 8 -8.74 13.86 7.73
C ALA A 8 -7.28 14.23 7.95
N GLU A 9 -6.82 14.19 9.21
CA GLU A 9 -5.39 14.39 9.48
C GLU A 9 -4.59 13.26 8.81
N PRO A 10 -3.44 13.57 8.20
CA PRO A 10 -2.61 12.58 7.54
C PRO A 10 -2.11 11.57 8.58
N LYS A 11 -2.38 10.28 8.35
CA LYS A 11 -1.90 9.21 9.24
C LYS A 11 -0.39 9.06 9.06
N ILE A 12 0.37 9.28 10.13
CA ILE A 12 1.82 9.10 10.14
C ILE A 12 2.14 7.61 10.29
N ILE A 13 2.79 7.03 9.28
CA ILE A 13 3.30 5.65 9.32
C ILE A 13 4.66 5.66 10.02
N ARG A 14 4.80 4.79 11.01
CA ARG A 14 5.96 4.71 11.89
C ARG A 14 6.86 3.52 11.52
N PRO A 15 8.15 3.57 11.87
CA PRO A 15 9.04 2.41 11.72
C PRO A 15 8.51 1.15 12.42
N ASP A 16 7.81 1.31 13.55
CA ASP A 16 7.22 0.20 14.30
C ASP A 16 6.12 -0.54 13.53
N ASP A 17 5.49 0.09 12.54
CA ASP A 17 4.48 -0.55 11.67
C ASP A 17 5.08 -1.68 10.80
N ILE A 18 6.42 -1.81 10.77
CA ILE A 18 7.12 -2.93 10.12
C ILE A 18 6.98 -4.23 10.90
N ASP A 19 6.68 -4.21 12.21
CA ASP A 19 6.47 -5.45 12.96
C ASP A 19 5.12 -6.08 12.58
N PRO A 20 5.10 -7.28 11.98
CA PRO A 20 3.84 -7.97 11.69
C PRO A 20 3.12 -8.48 12.95
N HIS A 21 3.75 -8.38 14.13
CA HIS A 21 3.29 -8.92 15.42
C HIS A 21 2.93 -10.41 15.32
N HIS A 22 3.67 -11.14 14.50
CA HIS A 22 3.45 -12.56 14.27
C HIS A 22 4.33 -13.40 15.19
N ASN A 23 3.73 -14.41 15.84
CA ASN A 23 4.49 -15.42 16.58
C ASN A 23 5.01 -16.50 15.61
N TRP A 24 6.26 -16.37 15.19
CA TRP A 24 6.94 -17.30 14.27
C TRP A 24 7.22 -18.69 14.85
N LYS A 25 7.00 -18.92 16.15
CA LYS A 25 7.19 -20.22 16.80
C LYS A 25 5.98 -21.14 16.68
N ARG A 26 4.86 -20.66 16.12
CA ARG A 26 3.66 -21.47 15.85
C ARG A 26 3.41 -21.53 14.34
N PRO A 27 2.65 -22.53 13.85
CA PRO A 27 2.22 -22.55 12.47
C PRO A 27 1.52 -21.25 12.05
N LEU A 28 1.79 -20.81 10.83
CA LEU A 28 1.09 -19.71 10.20
C LEU A 28 -0.36 -20.12 9.93
N HIS A 29 -1.31 -19.34 10.43
CA HIS A 29 -2.73 -19.55 10.15
C HIS A 29 -3.00 -19.30 8.66
N ALA A 30 -3.67 -20.24 8.00
CA ALA A 30 -4.08 -20.14 6.60
C ALA A 30 -5.63 -20.24 6.52
N PRO A 31 -6.36 -19.14 6.80
CA PRO A 31 -7.83 -19.14 6.95
C PRO A 31 -8.59 -19.28 5.62
N GLY A 32 -8.02 -19.95 4.62
CA GLY A 32 -8.62 -20.17 3.31
C GLY A 32 -8.32 -19.08 2.27
N HIS A 33 -8.92 -19.24 1.09
CA HIS A 33 -8.66 -18.40 -0.10
C HIS A 33 -9.41 -17.07 -0.10
N MET A 34 -10.41 -16.92 0.76
CA MET A 34 -11.25 -15.74 0.82
C MET A 34 -10.66 -14.74 1.81
N GLN A 35 -10.82 -13.45 1.53
CA GLN A 35 -10.39 -12.37 2.45
C GLN A 35 -11.32 -12.25 3.68
N VAL A 36 -12.14 -13.27 3.93
CA VAL A 36 -13.15 -13.37 4.98
C VAL A 36 -13.28 -14.83 5.36
N ASP A 37 -12.86 -15.18 6.57
CA ASP A 37 -13.43 -16.32 7.27
C ASP A 37 -13.60 -15.96 8.76
N PHE A 38 -14.85 -16.02 9.22
CA PHE A 38 -15.42 -15.96 10.56
C PHE A 38 -15.07 -14.83 11.59
N GLU A 39 -13.88 -14.22 11.64
CA GLU A 39 -13.52 -13.14 12.61
C GLU A 39 -12.86 -11.88 11.98
N GLU A 40 -11.83 -11.28 12.60
CA GLU A 40 -11.06 -10.16 12.05
C GLU A 40 -10.10 -10.68 10.96
N ARG A 41 -10.58 -10.55 9.72
CA ARG A 41 -9.96 -10.70 8.39
C ARG A 41 -8.44 -10.36 8.26
N ILE A 42 -7.98 -10.32 7.01
CA ILE A 42 -6.82 -9.48 6.64
C ILE A 42 -7.19 -8.00 6.88
N ASN A 43 -6.52 -7.37 7.86
CA ASN A 43 -6.63 -5.92 8.04
C ASN A 43 -5.81 -5.22 6.93
N PHE A 44 -6.47 -4.86 5.83
CA PHE A 44 -5.82 -4.23 4.67
C PHE A 44 -5.17 -2.89 4.99
N ARG A 45 -5.73 -2.15 5.96
CA ARG A 45 -5.14 -0.89 6.41
C ARG A 45 -3.79 -1.16 7.07
N ARG A 46 -3.74 -2.08 8.03
CA ARG A 46 -2.49 -2.52 8.68
C ARG A 46 -1.50 -3.10 7.67
N LEU A 47 -1.96 -3.92 6.72
CA LEU A 47 -1.12 -4.50 5.68
C LEU A 47 -0.52 -3.43 4.74
N HIS A 48 -1.30 -2.42 4.37
CA HIS A 48 -0.81 -1.29 3.59
C HIS A 48 0.26 -0.53 4.38
N ASP A 49 -0.02 -0.21 5.64
CA ASP A 49 0.86 0.57 6.49
C ASP A 49 2.20 -0.16 6.70
N TYR A 50 2.15 -1.48 6.95
CA TYR A 50 3.32 -2.37 7.00
C TYR A 50 4.17 -2.32 5.72
N ARG A 51 3.54 -2.45 4.55
CA ARG A 51 4.25 -2.42 3.27
C ARG A 51 4.91 -1.07 3.06
N LEU A 52 4.20 0.01 3.32
CA LEU A 52 4.68 1.37 3.12
C LEU A 52 5.83 1.69 4.10
N ALA A 53 5.72 1.29 5.38
CA ALA A 53 6.80 1.43 6.35
C ALA A 53 8.09 0.72 5.88
N ARG A 54 7.98 -0.48 5.32
CA ARG A 54 9.12 -1.21 4.75
C ARG A 54 9.76 -0.51 3.56
N VAL A 55 8.95 -0.01 2.62
CA VAL A 55 9.50 0.71 1.46
C VAL A 55 10.19 2.00 1.89
N ARG A 56 9.61 2.73 2.86
CA ARG A 56 10.24 3.94 3.43
C ARG A 56 11.59 3.64 4.07
N ALA A 57 11.67 2.58 4.88
CA ALA A 57 12.93 2.16 5.48
C ALA A 57 13.98 1.80 4.43
N ALA A 58 13.58 1.08 3.38
CA ALA A 58 14.48 0.74 2.27
C ALA A 58 14.94 1.98 1.50
N LEU A 59 14.04 2.93 1.24
CA LEU A 59 14.34 4.18 0.55
C LEU A 59 15.31 5.04 1.38
N ALA A 60 15.08 5.16 2.69
CA ALA A 60 15.97 5.90 3.59
C ALA A 60 17.39 5.30 3.63
N GLY A 61 17.51 3.97 3.57
CA GLY A 61 18.80 3.28 3.49
C GLY A 61 19.50 3.33 2.13
N SER A 62 18.81 3.81 1.08
CA SER A 62 19.32 3.77 -0.30
C SER A 62 20.09 5.03 -0.73
N GLY A 63 19.96 6.14 0.01
CA GLY A 63 20.47 7.45 -0.39
C GLY A 63 19.66 8.15 -1.49
N LEU A 64 18.55 7.56 -1.96
CA LEU A 64 17.64 8.16 -2.94
C LEU A 64 16.57 9.02 -2.26
N GLY A 65 16.12 10.08 -2.93
CA GLY A 65 15.03 10.94 -2.44
C GLY A 65 13.62 10.42 -2.70
N ALA A 66 13.45 9.57 -3.72
CA ALA A 66 12.16 9.04 -4.14
C ALA A 66 12.28 7.74 -4.93
N LEU A 67 11.16 7.01 -5.02
CA LEU A 67 10.96 5.81 -5.84
C LEU A 67 9.82 6.06 -6.84
N LEU A 68 10.16 6.08 -8.14
CA LEU A 68 9.19 6.06 -9.23
C LEU A 68 9.07 4.63 -9.77
N SER A 69 7.86 4.07 -9.77
CA SER A 69 7.62 2.69 -10.19
C SER A 69 6.62 2.62 -11.33
N PHE A 70 7.01 1.88 -12.38
CA PHE A 70 6.16 1.51 -13.52
C PHE A 70 5.72 0.05 -13.48
N ASP A 71 6.40 -0.79 -12.68
CA ASP A 71 6.01 -2.19 -12.52
C ASP A 71 4.73 -2.31 -11.68
N GLN A 72 3.75 -3.09 -12.17
CA GLN A 72 2.46 -3.25 -11.51
C GLN A 72 2.55 -3.93 -10.14
N HIS A 73 3.48 -4.86 -9.92
CA HIS A 73 3.63 -5.49 -8.61
C HIS A 73 4.13 -4.48 -7.58
N ASN A 74 5.12 -3.67 -7.95
CA ASN A 74 5.63 -2.62 -7.10
C ASN A 74 4.57 -1.53 -6.83
N ILE A 75 3.81 -1.13 -7.85
CA ILE A 75 2.67 -0.21 -7.68
C ILE A 75 1.63 -0.82 -6.73
N ARG A 76 1.28 -2.10 -6.89
CA ARG A 76 0.36 -2.79 -5.96
C ARG A 76 0.93 -2.86 -4.55
N TYR A 77 2.22 -3.07 -4.41
CA TYR A 77 2.87 -3.17 -3.11
C TYR A 77 2.85 -1.83 -2.36
N THR A 78 3.19 -0.73 -3.03
CA THR A 78 3.26 0.61 -2.42
C THR A 78 1.87 1.24 -2.25
N THR A 79 0.95 1.03 -3.19
CA THR A 79 -0.35 1.73 -3.20
C THR A 79 -1.52 0.85 -2.73
N SER A 80 -1.34 -0.47 -2.67
CA SER A 80 -2.43 -1.45 -2.48
C SER A 80 -3.50 -1.48 -3.59
N THR A 81 -3.25 -0.84 -4.74
CA THR A 81 -4.18 -0.78 -5.88
C THR A 81 -3.69 -1.59 -7.09
N VAL A 82 -4.61 -2.09 -7.92
CA VAL A 82 -4.32 -2.81 -9.18
C VAL A 82 -5.48 -2.60 -10.16
N ILE A 83 -5.20 -2.54 -11.47
CA ILE A 83 -6.23 -2.42 -12.53
C ILE A 83 -6.32 -3.65 -13.43
N GLY A 84 -5.63 -4.73 -13.05
CA GLY A 84 -5.61 -6.00 -13.78
C GLY A 84 -4.42 -6.12 -14.73
N GLU A 85 -4.27 -7.33 -15.28
CA GLU A 85 -3.08 -7.75 -16.01
C GLU A 85 -2.85 -6.99 -17.33
N TRP A 86 -3.93 -6.50 -17.96
CA TRP A 86 -3.87 -5.77 -19.24
C TRP A 86 -2.98 -4.53 -19.23
N ALA A 87 -2.75 -3.90 -18.07
CA ALA A 87 -1.99 -2.66 -17.99
C ALA A 87 -0.46 -2.88 -17.91
N ARG A 88 0.03 -4.12 -17.81
CA ARG A 88 1.47 -4.41 -17.63
C ARG A 88 2.34 -3.95 -18.79
N ASP A 89 1.88 -4.13 -20.01
CA ASP A 89 2.66 -3.87 -21.22
C ASP A 89 2.49 -2.44 -21.74
N LYS A 90 1.72 -1.60 -21.03
CA LYS A 90 1.39 -0.24 -21.49
C LYS A 90 2.24 0.85 -20.81
N LEU A 91 2.82 0.58 -19.65
CA LEU A 91 3.60 1.57 -18.85
C LEU A 91 2.85 2.89 -18.58
N THR A 92 1.53 2.85 -18.65
CA THR A 92 0.62 4.00 -18.55
C THR A 92 0.14 4.28 -17.12
N ARG A 93 0.41 3.36 -16.19
CA ARG A 93 0.15 3.53 -14.76
C ARG A 93 1.49 3.58 -14.03
N TYR A 94 1.69 4.56 -13.17
CA TYR A 94 2.91 4.69 -12.38
C TYR A 94 2.62 5.27 -11.00
N SER A 95 3.47 4.94 -10.04
CA SER A 95 3.40 5.47 -8.68
C SER A 95 4.71 6.15 -8.28
N LEU A 96 4.61 7.28 -7.60
CA LEU A 96 5.75 7.96 -6.99
C LEU A 96 5.62 7.91 -5.47
N LEU A 97 6.65 7.42 -4.79
CA LEU A 97 6.79 7.52 -3.35
C LEU A 97 7.98 8.40 -3.01
N THR A 98 7.75 9.48 -2.26
CA THR A 98 8.82 10.36 -1.76
C THR A 98 9.05 10.10 -0.27
N GLY A 99 10.32 10.12 0.16
CA GLY A 99 10.77 9.92 1.54
C GLY A 99 9.70 9.49 2.57
N THR A 100 9.08 10.48 3.23
CA THR A 100 8.03 10.31 4.26
C THR A 100 6.59 10.61 3.79
N GLY A 101 6.39 11.00 2.53
CA GLY A 101 5.06 11.32 1.95
C GLY A 101 4.31 10.09 1.42
N ASP A 102 2.99 10.17 1.29
CA ASP A 102 2.19 9.04 0.76
C ASP A 102 2.45 8.77 -0.73
N PRO A 103 2.21 7.53 -1.21
CA PRO A 103 2.34 7.22 -2.62
C PRO A 103 1.35 8.03 -3.46
N TYR A 104 1.85 8.73 -4.46
CA TYR A 104 1.06 9.32 -5.53
C TYR A 104 0.88 8.29 -6.64
N ILE A 105 -0.31 8.26 -7.24
CA ILE A 105 -0.62 7.37 -8.34
C ILE A 105 -1.19 8.15 -9.51
N TRP A 106 -0.64 7.90 -10.69
CA TRP A 106 -1.22 8.32 -11.94
C TRP A 106 -1.79 7.09 -12.63
N ASP A 107 -3.07 7.16 -12.88
CA ASP A 107 -3.87 6.07 -13.40
C ASP A 107 -4.87 6.63 -14.40
N PHE A 108 -5.50 5.75 -15.18
CA PHE A 108 -6.48 6.11 -16.20
C PHE A 108 -7.76 6.76 -15.66
N GLY A 109 -7.86 6.97 -14.35
CA GLY A 109 -9.10 7.30 -13.67
C GLY A 109 -10.08 6.12 -13.70
N SER A 110 -10.95 6.04 -12.69
CA SER A 110 -12.06 5.10 -12.76
C SER A 110 -13.10 5.65 -13.74
N ALA A 111 -13.34 4.94 -14.85
CA ALA A 111 -14.55 5.15 -15.65
C ALA A 111 -15.81 4.59 -14.96
N ALA A 112 -15.63 3.77 -13.91
CA ALA A 112 -16.71 3.24 -13.10
C ALA A 112 -17.13 4.28 -12.04
N LYS A 113 -18.44 4.52 -11.99
CA LYS A 113 -19.11 5.41 -11.05
C LYS A 113 -19.63 4.64 -9.85
#